data_AF-A0A3S4J029-F1
#
_entry.id   AF-A0A3S4J029-F1
#
_cell.length_a   1.000
_cell.length_b   1.000
_cell.length_c   1.000
_cell.angle_alpha   90.00
_cell.angle_beta   90.00
_cell.angle_gamma   90.00
#
_symmetry.space_group_name_H-M   'P 1'
#
loop_
_entity.id
_entity.type
_entity.pdbx_description
1 polymer ?
#
loop_
_entity_poly.entity_id
_entity_poly.type
_entity_poly.pdbx_seq_one_letter_code
_entity_poly.pdbx_strand_id
1 'polypeptide(L)'
;MAASTGLNATLTSDGVWEYIWPTDMVENTYTLTVKATDVAGNTATETLNFTIDTTLSTPTITLDSADDSGTANDNKTNVKTPGLLSAVLILT
;
A
#
# COMPACT_ATOMS: atom_id res chain seq x y z
N MET A 1 20.95 9.13 -4.89
CA MET A 1 21.60 8.21 -5.85
C MET A 1 20.65 7.04 -6.06
N ALA A 2 20.04 6.89 -7.24
CA ALA A 2 19.27 5.71 -7.55
C ALA A 2 20.25 4.56 -7.84
N ALA A 3 20.27 3.54 -6.99
CA ALA A 3 21.03 2.33 -7.26
C ALA A 3 20.29 1.56 -8.37
N SER A 4 20.88 1.45 -9.56
CA SER A 4 20.39 0.52 -10.58
C SER A 4 21.06 -0.84 -10.37
N THR A 5 20.37 -1.78 -9.74
CA THR A 5 20.78 -3.18 -9.74
C THR A 5 20.29 -3.82 -11.04
N GLY A 6 21.20 -4.40 -11.83
CA GLY A 6 20.82 -5.22 -12.97
C GLY A 6 20.19 -6.51 -12.45
N LEU A 7 18.88 -6.64 -12.61
CA LEU A 7 18.11 -7.80 -12.19
C LEU A 7 17.71 -8.60 -13.43
N ASN A 8 17.84 -9.93 -13.36
CA ASN A 8 17.48 -10.81 -14.47
C ASN A 8 16.08 -11.38 -14.23
N ALA A 9 15.16 -11.11 -15.14
CA ALA A 9 13.85 -11.77 -15.18
C ALA A 9 14.00 -13.20 -15.75
N THR A 10 13.00 -14.05 -15.48
CA THR A 10 12.88 -15.40 -16.04
C THR A 10 11.76 -15.45 -17.07
N LEU A 11 12.01 -16.09 -18.21
CA LEU A 11 10.99 -16.33 -19.24
C LEU A 11 10.18 -17.59 -18.89
N THR A 12 8.87 -17.46 -18.79
CA THR A 12 7.96 -18.58 -18.58
C THR A 12 7.71 -19.35 -19.87
N SER A 13 7.10 -20.54 -19.76
CA SER A 13 6.71 -21.35 -20.92
C SER A 13 5.69 -20.65 -21.84
N ASP A 14 4.96 -19.69 -21.29
CA ASP A 14 3.91 -18.94 -21.99
C ASP A 14 4.47 -17.68 -22.70
N GLY A 15 5.79 -17.48 -22.67
CA GLY A 15 6.45 -16.34 -23.31
C GLY A 15 6.37 -15.04 -22.49
N VAL A 16 6.06 -15.13 -21.19
CA VAL A 16 5.98 -13.98 -20.29
C VAL A 16 7.27 -13.86 -19.48
N TRP A 17 7.80 -12.65 -19.35
CA TRP A 17 8.94 -12.38 -18.46
C TRP A 17 8.44 -12.07 -17.05
N GLU A 18 8.93 -12.82 -16.06
CA GLU A 18 8.59 -12.66 -14.65
C GLU A 18 9.82 -12.31 -13.82
N TYR A 19 9.62 -11.50 -12.80
CA TYR A 19 10.63 -11.21 -11.79
C TYR A 19 9.99 -11.22 -10.41
N ILE A 20 10.56 -12.01 -9.50
CA ILE A 20 10.09 -12.12 -8.12
C ILE A 20 11.11 -11.43 -7.22
N TRP A 21 10.63 -10.46 -6.43
CA TRP A 21 11.45 -9.83 -5.41
C TRP A 21 11.80 -10.87 -4.32
N PRO A 22 13.08 -11.08 -4.00
CA PRO A 22 13.48 -12.11 -3.03
C PRO A 22 13.10 -11.75 -1.59
N THR A 23 12.78 -10.48 -1.33
CA THR A 23 12.38 -9.95 -0.03
C THR A 23 11.28 -8.92 -0.22
N ASP A 24 10.48 -8.73 0.82
CA ASP A 24 9.47 -7.67 0.85
C ASP A 24 10.12 -6.30 0.62
N MET A 25 9.44 -5.48 -0.18
CA MET A 25 9.84 -4.10 -0.44
C MET A 25 9.29 -3.19 0.66
N VAL A 26 10.06 -2.17 1.01
CA VAL A 26 9.68 -1.20 2.04
C VAL A 26 8.71 -0.18 1.45
N GLU A 27 7.86 0.40 2.30
CA GLU A 27 7.06 1.59 1.98
C GLU A 27 7.88 2.64 1.22
N ASN A 28 7.57 2.85 -0.06
CA ASN A 28 8.20 3.90 -0.87
C ASN A 28 7.53 4.05 -2.25
N THR A 29 7.91 5.13 -2.93
CA THR A 29 7.76 5.23 -4.38
C THR A 29 8.96 4.62 -5.08
N TYR A 30 8.70 3.78 -6.06
CA TYR A 30 9.70 3.11 -6.87
C TYR A 30 9.47 3.39 -8.37
N THR A 31 10.58 3.39 -9.11
CA THR A 31 10.57 3.38 -10.57
C THR A 31 11.15 2.06 -11.05
N LEU A 32 10.34 1.24 -11.71
CA LEU A 32 10.77 0.06 -12.42
C LEU A 32 11.20 0.46 -13.83
N THR A 33 12.43 0.09 -14.22
CA THR A 33 12.94 0.26 -15.58
C THR A 33 13.17 -1.11 -16.19
N VAL A 34 12.51 -1.39 -17.30
CA VAL A 34 12.67 -2.63 -18.06
C VAL A 34 13.43 -2.34 -19.33
N LYS A 35 14.49 -3.10 -19.61
CA LYS A 35 15.27 -3.03 -20.85
C LYS A 35 15.27 -4.38 -21.54
N ALA A 36 14.78 -4.44 -22.77
CA ALA A 36 14.84 -5.63 -23.63
C ALA A 36 15.87 -5.42 -24.74
N THR A 37 16.56 -6.50 -25.13
CA THR A 37 17.50 -6.51 -26.27
C THR A 37 17.16 -7.70 -27.15
N ASP A 38 17.00 -7.50 -28.47
CA ASP A 38 16.77 -8.58 -29.42
C ASP A 38 18.09 -9.26 -29.86
N VAL A 39 17.99 -10.34 -30.65
CA VAL A 39 19.15 -11.10 -31.15
C VAL A 39 20.04 -10.27 -32.08
N ALA A 40 19.46 -9.27 -32.77
CA ALA A 40 20.21 -8.36 -33.63
C ALA A 40 20.91 -7.23 -32.85
N GLY A 41 20.67 -7.12 -31.54
CA GLY A 41 21.24 -6.11 -30.65
C GLY A 41 20.41 -4.83 -30.51
N ASN A 42 19.20 -4.78 -31.05
CA ASN A 42 18.31 -3.62 -30.85
C ASN A 42 17.78 -3.61 -29.42
N THR A 43 17.71 -2.42 -28.80
CA THR A 43 17.23 -2.28 -27.42
C THR A 43 15.98 -1.42 -27.33
N ALA A 44 15.03 -1.81 -26.48
CA ALA A 44 13.89 -0.99 -26.07
C ALA A 44 13.88 -0.85 -24.54
N THR A 45 13.43 0.30 -24.03
CA THR A 45 13.35 0.57 -22.59
C THR A 45 12.00 1.18 -22.25
N GLU A 46 11.37 0.69 -21.19
CA GLU A 46 10.10 1.18 -20.66
C GLU A 46 10.22 1.43 -19.15
N THR A 47 9.45 2.39 -18.64
CA THR A 47 9.44 2.73 -17.21
C THR A 47 8.03 2.69 -16.63
N LEU A 48 7.94 2.24 -15.38
CA LEU A 48 6.71 2.21 -14.60
C LEU A 48 6.98 2.79 -13.21
N ASN A 49 6.20 3.80 -12.83
CA ASN A 49 6.21 4.32 -11.47
C ASN A 49 5.12 3.63 -10.66
N PHE A 50 5.47 3.17 -9.47
CA PHE A 50 4.53 2.53 -8.55
C PHE A 50 4.89 2.84 -7.11
N THR A 51 3.93 2.69 -6.21
CA THR A 51 4.12 2.82 -4.78
C THR A 51 3.85 1.48 -4.10
N ILE A 52 4.64 1.17 -3.09
CA ILE A 52 4.36 0.09 -2.15
C ILE A 52 3.77 0.76 -0.92
N ASP A 53 2.47 0.53 -0.67
CA ASP A 53 1.77 0.98 0.54
C ASP A 53 1.51 -0.22 1.46
N THR A 54 2.16 -0.19 2.60
CA THR A 54 2.11 -1.16 3.70
C THR A 54 1.51 -0.53 4.95
N THR A 55 1.07 0.72 4.89
CA THR A 55 0.52 1.45 6.01
C THR A 55 -0.93 1.02 6.25
N LEU A 56 -1.23 0.66 7.50
CA LEU A 56 -2.58 0.34 7.94
C LEU A 56 -3.01 1.34 8.99
N SER A 57 -4.15 1.99 8.76
CA SER A 57 -4.78 2.87 9.74
C SER A 57 -5.75 2.09 10.61
N THR A 58 -5.55 2.11 11.92
CA THR A 58 -6.53 1.58 12.88
C THR A 58 -7.70 2.57 12.99
N PRO A 59 -8.95 2.16 12.69
CA PRO A 59 -10.09 3.02 12.90
C PRO A 59 -10.29 3.28 14.39
N THR A 60 -10.59 4.52 14.77
CA THR A 60 -11.08 4.82 16.11
C THR A 60 -12.60 4.82 16.09
N ILE A 61 -13.18 4.24 17.15
CA ILE A 61 -14.62 4.27 17.40
C ILE A 61 -14.79 4.90 18.78
N THR A 62 -15.60 5.95 18.85
CA THR A 62 -15.89 6.64 20.11
C THR A 62 -17.38 6.84 20.25
N LEU A 63 -17.88 6.72 21.48
CA LEU A 63 -19.25 7.10 21.82
C LEU A 63 -19.44 8.60 21.53
N ASP A 64 -20.53 8.96 20.86
CA ASP A 64 -20.92 10.37 20.71
C ASP A 64 -21.14 10.98 22.10
N SER A 65 -20.54 12.14 22.37
CA SER A 65 -20.67 12.80 23.67
C SER A 65 -22.11 13.22 23.98
N ALA A 66 -22.96 13.37 22.96
CA ALA A 66 -24.39 13.59 23.13
C ALA A 66 -25.12 12.40 23.77
N ASP A 67 -24.58 11.19 23.62
CA ASP A 67 -25.18 9.94 24.11
C ASP A 67 -24.48 9.39 25.36
N ASP A 68 -23.48 10.08 25.90
CA ASP A 68 -22.80 9.70 27.14
C ASP A 68 -23.66 10.02 28.37
N SER A 69 -23.91 9.02 29.21
CA SER A 69 -24.92 9.10 30.27
C SER A 69 -24.32 8.87 31.65
N GLY A 70 -24.73 9.68 32.63
CA GLY A 70 -24.22 9.57 34.00
C GLY A 70 -22.93 10.36 34.18
N THR A 71 -21.77 9.67 34.18
CA THR A 71 -20.47 10.33 34.37
C THR A 71 -19.85 10.66 33.02
N ALA A 72 -19.62 11.94 32.76
CA ALA A 72 -19.04 12.38 31.49
C ALA A 72 -17.65 11.76 31.24
N ASN A 73 -17.42 11.36 29.99
CA ASN A 73 -16.23 10.74 29.44
C ASN A 73 -15.86 9.38 30.06
N ASP A 74 -16.83 8.63 30.58
CA ASP A 74 -16.60 7.25 31.06
C ASP A 74 -16.99 6.17 30.03
N ASN A 75 -17.43 6.62 28.84
CA ASN A 75 -17.88 5.80 27.71
C ASN A 75 -19.06 4.88 28.05
N LYS A 76 -19.93 5.25 28.99
CA LYS A 76 -21.13 4.49 29.33
C LYS A 76 -22.40 5.22 28.91
N THR A 77 -23.27 4.50 28.20
CA THR A 77 -24.55 5.02 27.74
C THR A 77 -25.72 4.15 28.19
N ASN A 78 -26.85 4.78 28.51
CA ASN A 78 -28.15 4.16 28.65
C ASN A 78 -29.05 4.37 27.41
N VAL A 79 -28.56 5.10 26.39
CA VAL A 79 -29.23 5.29 25.11
C VAL A 79 -29.24 3.96 24.37
N LYS A 80 -30.43 3.50 23.98
CA LYS A 80 -30.62 2.15 23.39
C LYS A 80 -30.09 2.04 21.96
N THR A 81 -29.88 3.17 21.29
CA THR A 81 -29.33 3.29 19.95
C THR A 81 -28.32 4.45 19.94
N PRO A 82 -27.15 4.25 20.55
CA PRO A 82 -26.17 5.31 20.67
C PRO A 82 -25.50 5.60 19.32
N GLY A 83 -25.24 6.87 19.06
CA GLY A 83 -24.36 7.35 18.02
C GLY A 83 -22.92 6.98 18.32
N LEU A 84 -22.24 6.42 17.32
CA LEU A 84 -20.82 6.15 17.37
C LEU A 84 -20.14 6.98 16.28
N LEU A 85 -19.10 7.71 16.68
CA LEU A 85 -18.25 8.43 15.76
C LEU A 85 -17.12 7.48 15.34
N SER A 86 -16.88 7.39 14.04
CA SER A 86 -15.74 6.67 13.49
C SER A 86 -14.84 7.64 12.74
N ALA A 87 -13.53 7.56 12.98
CA ALA A 87 -12.53 8.27 12.21
C ALA A 87 -11.54 7.28 11.61
N VAL A 88 -11.27 7.46 10.32
CA VAL A 88 -10.22 6.74 9.58
C VAL A 88 -9.33 7.79 8.93
N LEU A 89 -8.04 7.74 9.20
CA LEU A 89 -7.07 8.51 8.43
C LEU A 89 -6.81 7.78 7.11
N ILE A 90 -7.29 8.34 6.00
CA ILE A 90 -6.94 7.86 4.66
C ILE A 90 -5.63 8.56 4.27
N LEU A 91 -4.57 7.78 4.06
CA LEU A 91 -3.33 8.26 3.47
C LEU A 91 -3.54 8.23 1.95
N THR A 92 -3.37 9.38 1.29
CA THR A 92 -3.51 9.55 -0.18
C THR A 92 -2.16 9.70 -0.83
#